data_AF-A0A4V6DVH9-F1
#
_entry.id   AF-A0A4V6DVH9-F1
#
_cell.length_a   1.000
_cell.length_b   1.000
_cell.length_c   1.000
_cell.angle_alpha   90.00
_cell.angle_beta   90.00
_cell.angle_gamma   90.00
#
_symmetry.space_group_name_H-M   'P 1'
#
loop_
_entity.id
_entity.type
_entity.pdbx_description
1 polymer ?
#
loop_
_entity_poly.entity_id
_entity_poly.type
_entity_poly.pdbx_seq_one_letter_code
_entity_poly.pdbx_strand_id
1 'polypeptide(L)'
;MDDFATDTDSEYTSYWRDWFISSRGNEYFCEVDEDYLTDRFNLTGLNTEVQYYQYALDLITDVFDMEVDDDMRDQIEKSARHLYGLVHARYIVTTRGLSKMLDKFKNGVFGKCPRVICESQHLLPMGQHDVANVSNVKLYCAKCEDIYNPKSSRHNSIDGAYFGTSFQNILFQIYPAMLPQKTQRRYEPRIYGFRVHASAALMRWQEEQREDMKARLKSRGIETGFEDEDNELEEESEVDDEQVSQEGIDDMFEGKPVR
;
A
#
# COMPACT_ATOMS: atom_id res chain seq x y z
N MET A 1 -48.46 17.34 -34.04
CA MET A 1 -47.56 17.51 -32.89
C MET A 1 -47.34 16.11 -32.38
N ASP A 2 -46.37 15.42 -32.97
CA ASP A 2 -45.93 14.11 -32.52
C ASP A 2 -44.95 14.35 -31.38
N ASP A 3 -45.35 14.00 -30.17
CA ASP A 3 -44.47 13.96 -29.01
C ASP A 3 -43.48 12.81 -29.21
N PHE A 4 -42.29 13.16 -29.70
CA PHE A 4 -41.09 12.35 -29.58
C PHE A 4 -40.76 12.23 -28.08
N ALA A 5 -41.37 11.24 -27.42
CA ALA A 5 -40.82 10.67 -26.20
C ALA A 5 -39.46 10.09 -26.58
N THR A 6 -38.42 10.86 -26.33
CA THR A 6 -37.05 10.40 -26.44
C THR A 6 -36.87 9.41 -25.30
N ASP A 7 -36.97 8.12 -25.63
CA ASP A 7 -36.58 7.01 -24.78
C ASP A 7 -35.04 7.08 -24.66
N THR A 8 -34.57 8.05 -23.87
CA THR A 8 -33.24 8.04 -23.28
C THR A 8 -33.39 7.45 -21.89
N ASP A 9 -33.94 6.24 -21.83
CA ASP A 9 -33.77 5.41 -20.65
C ASP A 9 -32.30 5.00 -20.67
N SER A 10 -31.55 5.53 -19.73
CA SER A 10 -30.11 5.38 -19.63
C SER A 10 -29.75 3.91 -19.73
N GLU A 11 -28.79 3.60 -20.60
CA GLU A 11 -28.00 2.36 -20.67
C GLU A 11 -27.13 2.23 -19.39
N TYR A 12 -27.79 2.26 -18.24
CA TYR A 12 -27.27 2.10 -16.90
C TYR A 12 -27.84 0.80 -16.34
N THR A 13 -27.80 -0.26 -17.15
CA THR A 13 -27.81 -1.62 -16.61
C THR A 13 -26.57 -1.71 -15.74
N SER A 14 -26.75 -1.66 -14.42
CA SER A 14 -25.64 -1.80 -13.48
C SER A 14 -25.04 -3.20 -13.64
N TYR A 15 -23.97 -3.30 -14.43
CA TYR A 15 -23.23 -4.53 -14.66
C TYR A 15 -22.76 -5.10 -13.31
N TRP A 16 -22.70 -6.42 -13.17
CA TRP A 16 -22.28 -7.10 -11.93
C TRP A 16 -20.95 -6.55 -11.41
N ARG A 17 -20.03 -6.20 -12.32
CA ARG A 17 -18.71 -5.61 -12.01
C ARG A 17 -18.81 -4.27 -11.29
N ASP A 18 -19.66 -3.37 -11.77
CA ASP A 18 -19.86 -2.04 -11.18
C ASP A 18 -20.46 -2.15 -9.78
N TRP A 19 -21.44 -3.05 -9.63
CA TRP A 19 -21.99 -3.39 -8.33
C TRP A 19 -20.93 -3.98 -7.39
N PHE A 20 -20.09 -4.89 -7.87
CA PHE A 20 -19.04 -5.50 -7.06
C PHE A 20 -18.00 -4.48 -6.59
N ILE A 21 -17.57 -3.56 -7.44
CA ILE A 21 -16.53 -2.56 -7.10
C ILE A 21 -17.09 -1.46 -6.19
N SER A 22 -18.36 -1.08 -6.39
CA SER A 22 -19.04 -0.11 -5.52
C SER A 22 -19.47 -0.70 -4.17
N SER A 23 -19.46 -2.03 -4.03
CA SER A 23 -19.79 -2.71 -2.78
C SER A 23 -18.83 -2.36 -1.66
N ARG A 24 -19.38 -2.17 -0.46
CA ARG A 24 -18.61 -1.83 0.75
C ARG A 24 -17.55 -2.89 1.03
N GLY A 25 -16.29 -2.46 1.13
CA GLY A 25 -15.14 -3.35 1.36
C GLY A 25 -14.34 -3.65 0.09
N ASN A 26 -14.87 -3.34 -1.10
CA ASN A 26 -14.19 -3.61 -2.37
C ASN A 26 -13.51 -2.36 -2.97
N GLU A 27 -13.28 -1.33 -2.15
CA GLU A 27 -12.71 -0.07 -2.61
C GLU A 27 -11.30 -0.21 -3.21
N TYR A 28 -10.60 -1.33 -2.96
CA TYR A 28 -9.27 -1.61 -3.51
C TYR A 28 -9.30 -2.17 -4.93
N PHE A 29 -10.37 -2.83 -5.36
CA PHE A 29 -10.45 -3.44 -6.70
C PHE A 29 -10.56 -2.38 -7.81
N CYS A 30 -9.84 -2.56 -8.91
CA CYS A 30 -10.14 -1.84 -10.14
C CYS A 30 -11.14 -2.61 -11.00
N GLU A 31 -11.76 -1.91 -11.93
CA GLU A 31 -12.60 -2.54 -12.95
C GLU A 31 -11.73 -3.30 -13.95
N VAL A 32 -12.00 -4.59 -14.12
CA VAL A 32 -11.38 -5.43 -15.15
C VAL A 32 -12.15 -5.22 -16.46
N ASP A 33 -11.43 -4.97 -17.54
CA ASP A 33 -12.05 -4.76 -18.86
C ASP A 33 -12.77 -6.03 -19.33
N GLU A 34 -13.88 -5.87 -20.03
CA GLU A 34 -14.68 -6.97 -20.56
C GLU A 34 -13.94 -7.78 -21.64
N ASP A 35 -13.11 -7.13 -22.45
CA ASP A 35 -12.26 -7.82 -23.45
C ASP A 35 -11.21 -8.73 -22.78
N TYR A 36 -10.75 -8.37 -21.58
CA TYR A 36 -9.85 -9.21 -20.80
C TYR A 36 -10.55 -10.46 -20.24
N LEU A 37 -11.81 -10.31 -19.80
CA LEU A 37 -12.64 -11.40 -19.26
C LEU A 37 -13.12 -12.37 -20.34
N THR A 38 -13.36 -11.89 -21.55
CA THR A 38 -13.82 -12.73 -22.67
C THR A 38 -12.70 -13.54 -23.33
N ASP A 39 -11.44 -13.12 -23.16
CA ASP A 39 -10.29 -13.87 -23.65
C ASP A 39 -9.93 -15.07 -22.75
N ARG A 40 -10.22 -16.27 -23.26
CA ARG A 40 -9.96 -17.54 -22.57
C ARG A 40 -8.49 -17.75 -22.19
N PHE A 41 -7.55 -17.16 -22.93
CA PHE A 41 -6.12 -17.32 -22.63
C PHE A 41 -5.77 -16.72 -21.26
N ASN A 42 -6.34 -15.56 -20.92
CA ASN A 42 -6.11 -14.88 -19.64
C ASN A 42 -6.66 -15.67 -18.44
N LEU A 43 -7.69 -16.49 -18.68
CA LEU A 43 -8.38 -17.29 -17.65
C LEU A 43 -7.83 -18.71 -17.48
N THR A 44 -6.78 -19.07 -18.21
CA THR A 44 -6.21 -20.43 -18.19
C THR A 44 -5.87 -20.89 -16.77
N GLY A 45 -6.32 -22.10 -16.41
CA GLY A 45 -6.06 -22.75 -15.11
C GLY A 45 -7.07 -22.41 -14.01
N LEU A 46 -7.80 -21.29 -14.10
CA LEU A 46 -8.75 -20.86 -13.07
C LEU A 46 -9.97 -21.80 -12.94
N ASN A 47 -10.28 -22.53 -14.00
CA ASN A 47 -11.33 -23.55 -14.01
C ASN A 47 -11.09 -24.71 -13.04
N THR A 48 -9.84 -24.93 -12.62
CA THR A 48 -9.50 -25.96 -11.62
C THR A 48 -9.53 -25.45 -10.18
N GLU A 49 -9.42 -24.13 -9.99
CA GLU A 49 -9.40 -23.49 -8.67
C GLU A 49 -10.80 -23.06 -8.24
N VAL A 50 -11.66 -22.67 -9.19
CA VAL A 50 -12.99 -22.12 -8.92
C VAL A 50 -14.09 -23.16 -9.12
N GLN A 51 -14.92 -23.36 -8.10
CA GLN A 51 -16.14 -24.17 -8.19
C GLN A 51 -17.21 -23.46 -9.02
N TYR A 52 -18.03 -24.19 -9.77
CA TYR A 52 -19.06 -23.60 -10.64
C TYR A 52 -18.51 -22.55 -11.63
N TYR A 53 -17.28 -22.75 -12.12
CA TYR A 53 -16.55 -21.79 -12.94
C TYR A 53 -17.37 -21.18 -14.08
N GLN A 54 -18.10 -22.00 -14.85
CA GLN A 54 -18.90 -21.49 -15.97
C GLN A 54 -20.01 -20.56 -15.50
N TYR A 55 -20.78 -20.95 -14.48
CA TYR A 55 -21.84 -20.12 -13.92
C TYR A 55 -21.30 -18.84 -13.27
N ALA A 56 -20.15 -18.93 -12.61
CA ALA A 56 -19.46 -17.78 -12.05
C ALA A 56 -19.00 -16.82 -13.15
N LEU A 57 -18.47 -17.33 -14.26
CA LEU A 57 -18.05 -16.53 -15.42
C LEU A 57 -19.26 -15.85 -16.07
N ASP A 58 -20.33 -16.60 -16.33
CA ASP A 58 -21.56 -16.08 -16.92
C ASP A 58 -22.16 -14.97 -16.06
N LEU A 59 -22.05 -15.08 -14.72
CA LEU A 59 -22.53 -14.06 -13.79
C LEU A 59 -21.68 -12.77 -13.83
N ILE A 60 -20.34 -12.87 -13.85
CA ILE A 60 -19.48 -11.66 -13.90
C ILE A 60 -19.50 -10.96 -15.27
N THR A 61 -19.94 -11.66 -16.32
CA THR A 61 -20.16 -11.09 -17.66
C THR A 61 -21.61 -10.70 -17.92
N ASP A 62 -22.50 -10.79 -16.93
CA ASP A 62 -23.92 -10.45 -17.06
C ASP A 62 -24.69 -11.25 -18.14
N VAL A 63 -24.26 -12.49 -18.42
CA VAL A 63 -24.89 -13.44 -19.36
C VAL A 63 -25.69 -14.53 -18.61
N PHE A 64 -25.71 -14.47 -17.29
CA PHE A 64 -26.37 -15.47 -16.44
C PHE A 64 -27.90 -15.31 -16.47
N ASP A 65 -28.59 -16.22 -17.17
CA ASP A 65 -30.05 -16.22 -17.38
C ASP A 65 -30.76 -17.45 -16.77
N MET A 66 -30.12 -18.11 -15.80
CA MET A 66 -30.68 -19.32 -15.18
C MET A 66 -31.41 -19.01 -13.87
N GLU A 67 -32.66 -19.45 -13.77
CA GLU A 67 -33.38 -19.52 -12.49
C GLU A 67 -32.83 -20.70 -11.68
N VAL A 68 -32.12 -20.38 -10.60
CA VAL A 68 -31.59 -21.34 -9.62
C VAL A 68 -32.20 -21.04 -8.25
N ASP A 69 -32.24 -22.07 -7.42
CA ASP A 69 -32.58 -21.97 -6.01
C ASP A 69 -31.64 -21.02 -5.26
N ASP A 70 -32.17 -20.34 -4.22
CA ASP A 70 -31.46 -19.28 -3.50
C ASP A 70 -30.11 -19.77 -2.91
N ASP A 71 -30.07 -20.99 -2.38
CA ASP A 71 -28.86 -21.59 -1.83
C ASP A 71 -27.77 -21.82 -2.90
N MET A 72 -28.18 -22.23 -4.11
CA MET A 72 -27.27 -22.42 -5.24
C MET A 72 -26.79 -21.07 -5.78
N ARG A 73 -27.68 -20.07 -5.84
CA ARG A 73 -27.35 -18.70 -6.23
C ARG A 73 -26.26 -18.11 -5.33
N ASP A 74 -26.39 -18.29 -4.02
CA ASP A 74 -25.40 -17.84 -3.03
C ASP A 74 -24.03 -18.51 -3.22
N GLN A 75 -24.00 -19.79 -3.59
CA GLN A 75 -22.75 -20.50 -3.91
C GLN A 75 -22.11 -19.95 -5.20
N ILE A 76 -22.90 -19.73 -6.24
CA ILE A 76 -22.42 -19.16 -7.51
C ILE A 76 -21.88 -17.75 -7.28
N GLU A 77 -22.55 -16.91 -6.49
CA GLU A 77 -22.06 -15.58 -6.15
C GLU A 77 -20.73 -15.62 -5.38
N LYS A 78 -20.54 -16.57 -4.45
CA LYS A 78 -19.26 -16.75 -3.75
C LYS A 78 -18.16 -17.13 -4.72
N SER A 79 -18.44 -18.07 -5.64
CA SER A 79 -17.52 -18.44 -6.71
C SER A 79 -17.21 -17.30 -7.66
N ALA A 80 -18.20 -16.47 -8.01
CA ALA A 80 -18.01 -15.30 -8.88
C ALA A 80 -17.10 -14.25 -8.24
N ARG A 81 -17.30 -13.93 -6.94
CA ARG A 81 -16.40 -13.04 -6.20
C ARG A 81 -14.98 -13.59 -6.15
N HIS A 82 -14.84 -14.90 -5.95
CA HIS A 82 -13.54 -15.57 -5.92
C HIS A 82 -12.85 -15.54 -7.29
N LEU A 83 -13.58 -15.88 -8.36
CA LEU A 83 -13.09 -15.82 -9.74
C LEU A 83 -12.64 -14.42 -10.12
N TYR A 84 -13.48 -13.41 -9.87
CA TYR A 84 -13.16 -12.02 -10.17
C TYR A 84 -11.89 -11.57 -9.43
N GLY A 85 -11.71 -11.98 -8.18
CA GLY A 85 -10.50 -11.70 -7.41
C GLY A 85 -9.23 -12.33 -8.03
N LEU A 86 -9.29 -13.59 -8.45
CA LEU A 86 -8.15 -14.26 -9.10
C LEU A 86 -7.82 -13.65 -10.47
N VAL A 87 -8.84 -13.27 -11.24
CA VAL A 87 -8.64 -12.57 -12.51
C VAL A 87 -8.05 -11.18 -12.26
N HIS A 88 -8.54 -10.47 -11.25
CA HIS A 88 -8.03 -9.15 -10.87
C HIS A 88 -6.53 -9.19 -10.58
N ALA A 89 -6.03 -10.20 -9.86
CA ALA A 89 -4.60 -10.38 -9.59
C ALA A 89 -3.76 -10.46 -10.87
N ARG A 90 -4.28 -11.12 -11.91
CA ARG A 90 -3.62 -11.20 -13.22
C ARG A 90 -3.74 -9.89 -14.00
N TYR A 91 -4.91 -9.26 -13.95
CA TYR A 91 -5.20 -8.03 -14.69
C TYR A 91 -4.36 -6.84 -14.22
N ILE A 92 -4.18 -6.65 -12.91
CA ILE A 92 -3.45 -5.49 -12.37
C ILE A 92 -1.95 -5.49 -12.66
N VAL A 93 -1.41 -6.60 -13.18
CA VAL A 93 -0.03 -6.71 -13.66
C VAL A 93 0.09 -6.31 -15.14
N THR A 94 -1.01 -6.22 -15.87
CA THR A 94 -1.04 -5.75 -17.27
C THR A 94 -0.90 -4.23 -17.34
N THR A 95 -0.49 -3.69 -18.50
CA THR A 95 -0.35 -2.23 -18.69
C THR A 95 -1.65 -1.47 -18.44
N ARG A 96 -2.81 -2.03 -18.85
CA ARG A 96 -4.12 -1.42 -18.62
C ARG A 96 -4.50 -1.43 -17.13
N GLY A 97 -4.35 -2.57 -16.46
CA GLY A 97 -4.64 -2.69 -15.03
C GLY A 97 -3.73 -1.82 -14.16
N LEU A 98 -2.43 -1.76 -14.49
CA LEU A 98 -1.48 -0.87 -13.81
C LEU A 98 -1.89 0.59 -13.91
N SER A 99 -2.35 1.06 -15.07
CA SER A 99 -2.84 2.44 -15.25
C SER A 99 -4.04 2.73 -14.34
N LYS A 100 -5.04 1.84 -14.31
CA LYS A 100 -6.22 2.01 -13.44
C LYS A 100 -5.84 2.03 -11.96
N MET A 101 -4.93 1.15 -11.54
CA MET A 101 -4.46 1.11 -10.16
C MET A 101 -3.60 2.32 -9.79
N LEU A 102 -2.82 2.84 -10.73
CA LEU A 102 -2.03 4.05 -10.56
C LEU A 102 -2.92 5.27 -10.29
N ASP A 103 -4.04 5.41 -10.99
CA ASP A 103 -4.97 6.51 -10.75
C ASP A 103 -5.59 6.43 -9.36
N LYS A 104 -5.94 5.23 -8.89
CA LYS A 104 -6.40 5.00 -7.52
C LYS A 104 -5.32 5.30 -6.47
N PHE A 105 -4.06 4.98 -6.79
CA PHE A 105 -2.91 5.29 -5.94
C PHE A 105 -2.69 6.80 -5.80
N LYS A 106 -2.76 7.55 -6.90
CA LYS A 106 -2.67 9.02 -6.88
C LYS A 106 -3.79 9.65 -6.06
N ASN A 107 -4.99 9.10 -6.14
CA ASN A 107 -6.15 9.55 -5.37
C ASN A 107 -6.14 9.08 -3.90
N GLY A 108 -5.16 8.27 -3.48
CA GLY A 108 -5.02 7.81 -2.10
C GLY A 108 -6.13 6.86 -1.64
N VAL A 109 -6.80 6.16 -2.57
CA VAL A 109 -7.94 5.26 -2.28
C VAL A 109 -7.55 4.11 -1.35
N PHE A 110 -6.32 3.63 -1.47
CA PHE A 110 -5.81 2.51 -0.68
C PHE A 110 -5.52 2.86 0.78
N GLY A 111 -5.42 4.16 1.08
CA GLY A 111 -5.05 4.68 2.39
C GLY A 111 -3.62 5.21 2.43
N LYS A 112 -3.20 5.56 3.64
CA LYS A 112 -1.97 6.29 3.95
C LYS A 112 -1.13 5.54 4.97
N CYS A 113 0.18 5.67 4.87
CA CYS A 113 1.13 5.01 5.77
C CYS A 113 0.87 5.39 7.23
N PRO A 114 0.78 4.42 8.16
CA PRO A 114 0.58 4.72 9.58
C PRO A 114 1.85 5.26 10.26
N ARG A 115 3.02 5.08 9.66
CA ARG A 115 4.27 5.63 10.19
C ARG A 115 4.29 7.15 10.01
N VAL A 116 4.41 7.89 11.12
CA VAL A 116 4.40 9.36 11.14
C VAL A 116 5.48 9.97 10.24
N ILE A 117 6.67 9.37 10.26
CA ILE A 117 7.84 9.81 9.48
C ILE A 117 7.63 9.65 7.96
N CYS A 118 6.66 8.82 7.54
CA CYS A 118 6.31 8.70 6.13
C CYS A 118 5.36 9.80 5.65
N GLU A 119 4.99 10.77 6.49
CA GLU A 119 4.24 11.98 6.11
C GLU A 119 2.98 11.68 5.29
N SER A 120 2.20 10.68 5.70
CA SER A 120 0.97 10.29 5.02
C SER A 120 1.15 9.78 3.57
N GLN A 121 2.29 9.19 3.24
CA GLN A 121 2.54 8.52 1.95
C GLN A 121 1.40 7.55 1.57
N HIS A 122 0.95 7.60 0.32
CA HIS A 122 -0.05 6.67 -0.22
C HIS A 122 0.48 5.23 -0.27
N LEU A 123 -0.40 4.29 0.03
CA LEU A 123 -0.09 2.86 0.09
C LEU A 123 -0.59 2.13 -1.17
N LEU A 124 -0.10 0.92 -1.39
CA LEU A 124 -0.60 0.01 -2.42
C LEU A 124 -1.07 -1.31 -1.80
N PRO A 125 -2.16 -1.92 -2.29
CA PRO A 125 -2.58 -3.24 -1.84
C PRO A 125 -1.61 -4.31 -2.36
N MET A 126 -1.35 -5.33 -1.54
CA MET A 126 -0.57 -6.50 -1.92
C MET A 126 -1.03 -7.74 -1.15
N GLY A 127 -0.76 -8.92 -1.72
CA GLY A 127 -0.84 -10.20 -1.03
C GLY A 127 0.52 -10.64 -0.47
N GLN A 128 0.53 -11.32 0.68
CA GLN A 128 1.74 -12.02 1.14
C GLN A 128 1.93 -13.37 0.45
N HIS A 129 0.84 -13.94 -0.06
CA HIS A 129 0.80 -15.20 -0.79
C HIS A 129 -0.08 -15.06 -2.03
N ASP A 130 0.28 -15.75 -3.10
CA ASP A 130 -0.52 -15.83 -4.34
C ASP A 130 -1.60 -16.94 -4.27
N VAL A 131 -1.56 -17.78 -3.23
CA VAL A 131 -2.55 -18.83 -3.00
C VAL A 131 -3.70 -18.27 -2.18
N ALA A 132 -4.92 -18.44 -2.67
CA ALA A 132 -6.13 -17.97 -2.00
C ALA A 132 -6.38 -18.65 -0.64
N ASN A 133 -7.12 -17.96 0.22
CA ASN A 133 -7.53 -18.32 1.58
C ASN A 133 -6.36 -18.50 2.57
N VAL A 134 -5.16 -18.01 2.26
CA VAL A 134 -4.00 -18.09 3.17
C VAL A 134 -3.85 -16.82 4.01
N SER A 135 -3.84 -15.66 3.36
CA SER A 135 -3.65 -14.36 4.02
C SER A 135 -4.57 -13.31 3.44
N ASN A 136 -5.05 -12.40 4.28
CA ASN A 136 -5.78 -11.23 3.81
C ASN A 136 -4.86 -10.18 3.17
N VAL A 137 -5.48 -9.24 2.46
CA VAL A 137 -4.77 -8.13 1.81
C VAL A 137 -3.98 -7.30 2.82
N LYS A 138 -2.77 -6.93 2.43
CA LYS A 138 -1.89 -6.01 3.15
C LYS A 138 -1.65 -4.77 2.32
N LEU A 139 -1.05 -3.76 2.94
CA LEU A 139 -0.72 -2.49 2.32
C LEU A 139 0.78 -2.26 2.34
N TYR A 140 1.38 -2.06 1.18
CA TYR A 140 2.80 -1.74 1.00
C TYR A 140 3.01 -0.23 0.96
N CYS A 141 4.03 0.26 1.68
CA CYS A 141 4.48 1.64 1.60
C CYS A 141 5.79 1.76 0.83
N ALA A 142 5.81 2.54 -0.25
CA ALA A 142 7.03 2.76 -1.03
C ALA A 142 8.08 3.64 -0.34
N LYS A 143 7.70 4.47 0.64
CA LYS A 143 8.62 5.37 1.35
C LYS A 143 9.42 4.67 2.45
N CYS A 144 8.80 3.75 3.20
CA CYS A 144 9.49 2.97 4.24
C CYS A 144 9.75 1.50 3.90
N GLU A 145 9.26 1.03 2.75
CA GLU A 145 9.44 -0.34 2.25
C GLU A 145 8.96 -1.42 3.22
N ASP A 146 7.85 -1.13 3.91
CA ASP A 146 7.27 -2.02 4.93
C ASP A 146 5.79 -2.29 4.64
N ILE A 147 5.29 -3.37 5.24
CA ILE A 147 3.96 -3.93 5.01
C ILE A 147 3.07 -3.69 6.23
N TYR A 148 1.88 -3.17 5.98
CA TYR A 148 0.91 -2.78 7.00
C TYR A 148 -0.42 -3.51 6.85
N ASN A 149 -1.15 -3.62 7.95
CA ASN A 149 -2.53 -4.06 7.92
C ASN A 149 -3.47 -2.90 7.52
N PRO A 150 -4.52 -3.15 6.74
CA PRO A 150 -5.57 -2.17 6.51
C PRO A 150 -6.16 -1.66 7.83
N LYS A 151 -6.35 -0.35 7.95
CA LYS A 151 -6.88 0.28 9.17
C LYS A 151 -8.32 -0.11 9.46
N SER A 152 -9.12 -0.30 8.41
CA SER A 152 -10.54 -0.60 8.49
C SER A 152 -10.77 -2.10 8.46
N SER A 153 -11.54 -2.63 9.42
CA SER A 153 -11.86 -4.06 9.48
C SER A 153 -12.59 -4.57 8.24
N ARG A 154 -13.28 -3.70 7.50
CA ARG A 154 -13.98 -4.06 6.25
C ARG A 154 -13.04 -4.59 5.17
N HIS A 155 -11.77 -4.16 5.18
CA HIS A 155 -10.77 -4.55 4.19
C HIS A 155 -10.03 -5.83 4.61
N ASN A 156 -10.15 -6.24 5.88
CA ASN A 156 -9.50 -7.46 6.39
C ASN A 156 -10.15 -8.75 5.89
N SER A 157 -11.37 -8.69 5.33
CA SER A 157 -12.05 -9.83 4.72
C SER A 157 -11.65 -10.07 3.26
N ILE A 158 -10.90 -9.16 2.64
CA ILE A 158 -10.43 -9.33 1.26
C ILE A 158 -9.20 -10.24 1.29
N ASP A 159 -9.18 -11.22 0.39
CA ASP A 159 -8.03 -12.08 0.19
C ASP A 159 -6.86 -11.31 -0.44
N GLY A 160 -5.66 -11.51 0.08
CA GLY A 160 -4.45 -10.91 -0.47
C GLY A 160 -4.08 -11.50 -1.83
N ALA A 161 -4.45 -12.76 -2.10
CA ALA A 161 -4.18 -13.42 -3.38
C ALA A 161 -4.79 -12.67 -4.58
N TYR A 162 -5.87 -11.91 -4.36
CA TYR A 162 -6.52 -11.12 -5.42
C TYR A 162 -5.73 -9.89 -5.87
N PHE A 163 -4.65 -9.55 -5.17
CA PHE A 163 -3.69 -8.53 -5.59
C PHE A 163 -2.32 -9.13 -5.94
N GLY A 164 -2.04 -10.32 -5.45
CA GLY A 164 -0.77 -11.01 -5.66
C GLY A 164 0.41 -10.37 -4.93
N THR A 165 1.54 -11.08 -4.95
CA THR A 165 2.77 -10.70 -4.26
C THR A 165 3.65 -9.74 -5.04
N SER A 166 3.43 -9.62 -6.35
CA SER A 166 4.32 -8.93 -7.29
C SER A 166 3.83 -7.55 -7.73
N PHE A 167 2.54 -7.27 -7.62
CA PHE A 167 1.89 -6.09 -8.21
C PHE A 167 2.58 -4.76 -7.83
N GLN A 168 2.82 -4.53 -6.55
CA GLN A 168 3.44 -3.29 -6.05
C GLN A 168 4.85 -3.08 -6.63
N ASN A 169 5.63 -4.15 -6.81
CA ASN A 169 6.98 -4.08 -7.36
C ASN A 169 6.94 -3.77 -8.87
N ILE A 170 6.03 -4.43 -9.60
CA ILE A 170 5.88 -4.24 -11.04
C ILE A 170 5.40 -2.81 -11.35
N LEU A 171 4.48 -2.26 -10.54
CA LEU A 171 4.00 -0.89 -10.71
C LEU A 171 5.15 0.12 -10.64
N PHE A 172 6.05 0.01 -9.67
CA PHE A 172 7.18 0.92 -9.56
C PHE A 172 8.29 0.67 -10.58
N GLN A 173 8.41 -0.56 -11.11
CA GLN A 173 9.31 -0.84 -12.22
C GLN A 173 8.86 -0.14 -13.52
N ILE A 174 7.55 -0.09 -13.77
CA ILE A 174 6.99 0.57 -14.95
C ILE A 174 6.87 2.09 -14.75
N TYR A 175 6.55 2.54 -13.53
CA TYR A 175 6.39 3.95 -13.18
C TYR A 175 7.41 4.39 -12.10
N PRO A 176 8.71 4.44 -12.42
CA PRO A 176 9.74 4.81 -11.45
C PRO A 176 9.60 6.23 -10.91
N ALA A 177 8.99 7.14 -11.68
CA ALA A 177 8.72 8.52 -11.26
C ALA A 177 7.73 8.63 -10.09
N MET A 178 6.99 7.56 -9.78
CA MET A 178 6.04 7.52 -8.66
C MET A 178 6.68 7.05 -7.36
N LEU A 179 7.95 6.62 -7.38
CA LEU A 179 8.67 6.25 -6.17
C LEU A 179 8.97 7.51 -5.35
N PRO A 180 8.46 7.60 -4.11
CA PRO A 180 8.83 8.70 -3.23
C PRO A 180 10.31 8.59 -2.87
N GLN A 181 10.92 9.74 -2.59
CA GLN A 181 12.26 9.75 -2.02
C GLN A 181 12.24 9.04 -0.66
N LYS A 182 13.21 8.15 -0.47
CA LYS A 182 13.27 7.35 0.75
C LYS A 182 13.85 8.19 1.88
N THR A 183 13.24 8.10 3.06
CA THR A 183 13.72 8.81 4.26
C THR A 183 14.52 7.85 5.15
N GLN A 184 15.60 8.37 5.72
CA GLN A 184 16.41 7.67 6.70
C GLN A 184 16.02 8.03 8.13
N ARG A 185 15.26 9.12 8.31
CA ARG A 185 14.75 9.59 9.60
C ARG A 185 14.13 8.46 10.41
N ARG A 186 14.55 8.38 11.66
CA ARG A 186 13.99 7.50 12.70
C ARG A 186 13.53 8.34 13.87
N TYR A 187 12.52 7.85 14.57
CA TYR A 187 12.06 8.51 15.78
C TYR A 187 13.15 8.44 16.84
N GLU A 188 13.62 9.59 17.30
CA GLU A 188 14.57 9.69 18.41
C GLU A 188 13.84 9.83 19.75
N PRO A 189 13.94 8.84 20.66
CA PRO A 189 13.33 8.96 21.98
C PRO A 189 14.10 9.97 22.84
N ARG A 190 13.40 11.00 23.30
CA ARG A 190 13.94 12.07 24.17
C ARG A 190 13.13 12.19 25.47
N ILE A 191 13.83 12.42 26.58
CA ILE A 191 13.27 12.69 27.91
C ILE A 191 13.73 14.10 28.32
N TYR A 192 12.79 15.04 28.45
CA TYR A 192 13.09 16.47 28.72
C TYR A 192 14.13 17.08 27.76
N GLY A 193 14.11 16.69 26.48
CA GLY A 193 15.09 17.13 25.48
C GLY A 193 16.34 16.23 25.36
N PHE A 194 16.67 15.47 26.39
CA PHE A 194 17.83 14.58 26.41
C PHE A 194 17.56 13.24 25.71
N ARG A 195 18.48 12.81 24.84
CA ARG A 195 18.44 11.48 24.22
C ARG A 195 18.62 10.37 25.27
N VAL A 196 17.84 9.30 25.18
CA VAL A 196 17.92 8.17 26.14
C VAL A 196 19.23 7.40 25.96
N HIS A 197 20.03 7.24 27.01
CA HIS A 197 21.41 6.70 26.94
C HIS A 197 21.56 5.37 26.18
N ALA A 198 20.71 4.38 26.46
CA ALA A 198 20.78 3.07 25.80
C ALA A 198 20.31 3.13 24.33
N SER A 199 19.20 3.82 24.07
CA SER A 199 18.67 4.00 22.71
C SER A 199 19.62 4.82 21.83
N ALA A 200 20.24 5.86 22.40
CA ALA A 200 21.23 6.70 21.74
C ALA A 200 22.50 5.91 21.39
N ALA A 201 22.98 5.05 22.29
CA ALA A 201 24.13 4.17 22.00
C ALA A 201 23.83 3.21 20.85
N LEU A 202 22.65 2.56 20.86
CA LEU A 202 22.23 1.68 19.76
C LEU A 202 22.04 2.45 18.45
N MET A 203 21.44 3.64 18.48
CA MET A 203 21.23 4.48 17.29
C MET A 203 22.55 4.90 16.66
N ARG A 204 23.52 5.38 17.44
CA ARG A 204 24.85 5.74 16.94
C ARG A 204 25.54 4.55 16.28
N TRP A 205 25.48 3.36 16.88
CA TRP A 205 26.04 2.15 16.26
C TRP A 205 25.31 1.76 14.96
N GLN A 206 23.97 1.83 14.93
CA GLN A 206 23.18 1.55 13.72
C GLN A 206 23.42 2.56 12.60
N GLU A 207 23.73 3.81 12.95
CA GLU A 207 24.11 4.88 12.03
C GLU A 207 25.48 4.63 11.43
N GLU A 208 26.47 4.34 12.27
CA GLU A 208 27.82 3.97 11.83
C GLU A 208 27.80 2.80 10.83
N GLN A 209 27.09 1.71 11.16
CA GLN A 209 26.95 0.56 10.24
C GLN A 209 26.23 0.91 8.94
N ARG A 210 25.32 1.88 8.96
CA ARG A 210 24.60 2.35 7.77
C ARG A 210 25.51 3.17 6.88
N GLU A 211 26.30 4.07 7.44
CA GLU A 211 27.28 4.87 6.70
C GLU A 211 28.34 3.97 6.04
N ASP A 212 28.86 2.98 6.76
CA ASP A 212 29.76 1.97 6.18
C ASP A 212 29.12 1.24 4.99
N MET A 213 27.84 0.87 5.09
CA MET A 213 27.10 0.24 4.01
C MET A 213 26.93 1.19 2.80
N LYS A 214 26.58 2.47 3.04
CA LYS A 214 26.46 3.49 1.99
C LYS A 214 27.78 3.69 1.26
N ALA A 215 28.88 3.86 2.00
CA ALA A 215 30.23 3.98 1.44
C ALA A 215 30.57 2.77 0.56
N ARG A 216 30.23 1.56 1.03
CA ARG A 216 30.40 0.32 0.25
C ARG A 216 29.57 0.30 -1.03
N LEU A 217 28.31 0.72 -0.99
CA LEU A 217 27.44 0.79 -2.18
C LEU A 217 27.93 1.84 -3.19
N LYS A 218 28.35 3.01 -2.69
CA LYS A 218 28.94 4.09 -3.50
C LYS A 218 30.22 3.64 -4.20
N SER A 219 31.08 2.87 -3.51
CA SER A 219 32.29 2.29 -4.11
C SER A 219 32.01 1.32 -5.27
N ARG A 220 30.80 0.76 -5.33
CA ARG A 220 30.34 -0.15 -6.39
C ARG A 220 29.49 0.55 -7.46
N GLY A 221 29.34 1.88 -7.38
CA GLY A 221 28.55 2.67 -8.33
C GLY A 221 27.04 2.48 -8.19
N ILE A 222 26.54 2.04 -7.04
CA ILE A 222 25.10 1.87 -6.77
C ILE A 222 24.61 3.09 -6.00
N GLU A 223 23.78 3.91 -6.63
CA GLU A 223 23.11 5.04 -5.98
C GLU A 223 21.98 4.56 -5.07
N THR A 224 21.90 5.11 -3.87
CA THR A 224 20.98 4.62 -2.83
C THR A 224 19.61 5.30 -2.87
N GLY A 225 19.48 6.47 -3.51
CA GLY A 225 18.20 7.18 -3.70
C GLY A 225 17.52 7.66 -2.42
N PHE A 226 18.25 7.77 -1.31
CA PHE A 226 17.75 8.34 -0.06
C PHE A 226 17.88 9.86 -0.07
N GLU A 227 17.10 10.55 0.76
CA GLU A 227 17.36 11.95 1.13
C GLU A 227 18.74 12.06 1.80
N ASP A 228 19.55 13.02 1.32
CA ASP A 228 20.81 13.43 1.94
C ASP A 228 20.45 14.32 3.15
N GLU A 229 20.22 13.68 4.29
CA GLU A 229 19.83 14.33 5.55
C GLU A 229 21.02 14.98 6.29
N ASP A 230 22.25 14.79 5.79
CA ASP A 230 23.49 15.28 6.42
C ASP A 230 23.54 16.82 6.53
N ASN A 231 22.85 17.56 5.66
CA ASN A 231 22.81 19.03 5.71
C ASN A 231 21.92 19.60 6.83
N GLU A 232 20.89 18.88 7.31
CA GLU A 232 19.96 19.43 8.32
C GLU A 232 20.44 19.17 9.75
N LEU A 233 21.22 18.10 9.97
CA LEU A 233 21.74 17.74 11.31
C LEU A 233 23.00 18.53 11.68
N GLU A 234 23.82 18.92 10.71
CA GLU A 234 24.97 19.81 10.96
C GLU A 234 24.49 21.17 11.50
N GLU A 235 23.44 21.75 10.92
CA GLU A 235 22.85 23.03 11.36
C GLU A 235 22.26 22.96 12.78
N GLU A 236 21.61 21.85 13.19
CA GLU A 236 21.09 21.71 14.57
C GLU A 236 22.21 21.48 15.61
N SER A 237 23.32 20.84 15.21
CA SER A 237 24.44 20.55 16.10
C SER A 237 25.31 21.77 16.41
N GLU A 238 25.47 22.69 15.46
CA GLU A 238 26.20 23.95 15.68
C GLU A 238 25.48 24.86 16.68
N VAL A 239 24.15 24.83 16.71
CA VAL A 239 23.33 25.66 17.63
C VAL A 239 23.39 25.15 19.07
N ASP A 240 23.48 23.84 19.29
CA ASP A 240 23.59 23.23 20.63
C ASP A 240 25.00 23.44 21.24
N ASP A 241 26.07 23.42 20.42
CA ASP A 241 27.44 23.66 20.91
C ASP A 241 27.72 25.16 21.22
N GLU A 242 27.07 26.09 20.52
CA GLU A 242 27.23 27.53 20.82
C GLU A 242 26.57 27.93 22.15
N GLN A 243 25.43 27.31 22.54
CA GLN A 243 24.71 27.66 23.78
C GLN A 243 25.38 27.16 25.06
N VAL A 244 26.25 26.14 25.00
CA VAL A 244 26.93 25.59 26.19
C VAL A 244 28.17 26.41 26.58
N SER A 245 28.60 27.36 25.75
CA SER A 245 29.84 28.14 25.96
C SER A 245 29.67 29.47 26.71
N GLN A 246 28.43 29.90 27.01
CA GLN A 246 28.15 31.13 27.75
C GLN A 246 27.12 30.89 28.87
N GLU A 247 27.56 30.39 30.01
CA GLU A 247 27.12 30.90 31.32
C GLU A 247 28.04 30.33 32.41
N GLY A 248 28.82 31.22 33.00
CA GLY A 248 29.81 30.90 34.02
C GLY A 248 29.18 30.31 35.28
N ILE A 249 29.70 29.16 35.70
CA ILE A 249 29.54 28.66 37.07
C ILE A 249 30.50 29.46 37.94
N ASP A 250 30.06 30.63 38.41
CA ASP A 250 30.69 31.38 39.49
C ASP A 250 29.81 31.32 40.74
N ASP A 251 30.45 30.93 41.85
CA ASP A 251 30.15 31.24 43.24
C ASP A 251 28.72 31.06 43.78
N MET A 252 28.45 29.91 44.43
CA MET A 252 27.61 29.88 45.64
C MET A 252 27.74 28.57 46.44
N PHE A 253 28.84 28.36 47.16
CA PHE A 253 28.85 27.39 48.29
C PHE A 253 29.92 27.69 49.35
N GLU A 254 29.81 28.84 50.02
CA GLU A 254 30.45 29.05 51.34
C GLU A 254 29.39 29.07 52.45
N GLY A 255 29.05 27.88 52.95
CA GLY A 255 28.27 27.70 54.18
C GLY A 255 29.20 27.38 55.36
N LYS A 256 29.30 28.30 56.33
CA LYS A 256 30.10 28.17 57.56
C LYS A 256 29.77 26.92 58.39
N PRO A 257 30.74 26.35 59.14
CA PRO A 257 30.48 25.24 60.04
C PRO A 257 29.83 25.75 61.34
N VAL A 258 28.71 25.14 61.73
CA VAL A 258 28.08 25.35 63.04
C VAL A 258 28.73 24.40 64.04
N ARG A 259 29.12 24.95 65.20
CA ARG A 259 29.72 24.25 66.35
C ARG A 259 28.80 23.23 66.98
#